data_AF-A0A428VVX3-F1
#
_entry.id   AF-A0A428VVX3-F1
#
_cell.length_a   1.000
_cell.length_b   1.000
_cell.length_c   1.000
_cell.angle_alpha   90.00
_cell.angle_beta   90.00
_cell.angle_gamma   90.00
#
_symmetry.space_group_name_H-M   'P 1'
#
loop_
_entity.id
_entity.type
_entity.pdbx_description
1 polymer ?
#
loop_
_entity_poly.entity_id
_entity_poly.type
_entity_poly.pdbx_seq_one_letter_code
_entity_poly.pdbx_strand_id
1 'polypeptide(L)'
;MDAGDWIAAGAALIAVVGASITFWQAREAKKSRRAAEDQAGSSRVAAIAAEGQAAIAKEHLDLARAERADRERLDEREAVVDLLRTALHYAGIFEGLLMFLGVVSDTVEQANSQTFDAYLAAKREFDRAMVLARLAIVTPSLREQLVRIKSALDAAEQPTQAFSSCSRDARGHAPMQVILDGQTAARTVAAAIQAFEESAIRAFSPSLATQSETP
;
A
#
# COMPACT_ATOMS: atom_id res chain seq x y z
N MET A 1 102.66 19.98 16.68
CA MET A 1 101.21 19.82 16.50
C MET A 1 100.86 20.53 15.22
N ASP A 2 100.78 19.78 14.13
CA ASP A 2 100.53 20.32 12.79
C ASP A 2 99.06 20.68 12.63
N ALA A 3 98.80 21.78 11.92
CA ALA A 3 97.46 22.32 11.68
C ALA A 3 96.51 21.34 10.95
N GLY A 4 97.03 20.24 10.38
CA GLY A 4 96.25 19.19 9.73
C GLY A 4 95.47 18.27 10.68
N ASP A 5 95.95 18.04 11.92
CA ASP A 5 95.31 17.10 12.86
C ASP A 5 94.01 17.64 13.45
N TRP A 6 93.91 18.95 13.66
CA TRP A 6 92.69 19.59 14.17
C TRP A 6 91.57 19.63 13.12
N ILE A 7 91.93 19.74 11.84
CA ILE A 7 90.98 19.71 10.72
C ILE A 7 90.47 18.27 10.52
N ALA A 8 91.34 17.26 10.64
CA ALA A 8 90.94 15.87 10.60
C ALA A 8 90.03 15.48 11.78
N ALA A 9 90.34 15.96 12.99
CA ALA A 9 89.49 15.75 14.17
C ALA A 9 88.12 16.45 14.04
N GLY A 10 88.09 17.68 13.49
CA GLY A 10 86.85 18.41 13.23
C GLY A 10 85.95 17.71 12.19
N ALA A 11 86.53 17.18 11.12
CA ALA A 11 85.81 16.43 10.09
C ALA A 11 85.23 15.11 10.63
N ALA A 12 85.98 14.39 11.47
CA ALA A 12 85.52 13.17 12.12
C ALA A 12 84.33 13.42 13.06
N LEU A 13 84.34 14.55 13.79
CA LEU A 13 83.28 14.91 14.72
C LEU A 13 81.98 15.28 13.99
N ILE A 14 82.09 16.01 12.87
CA ILE A 14 80.95 16.31 11.98
C ILE A 14 80.37 15.03 11.38
N ALA A 15 81.21 14.06 11.00
CA ALA A 15 80.76 12.79 10.46
C ALA A 15 79.98 11.96 11.50
N VAL A 16 80.40 11.95 12.77
CA VAL A 16 79.70 11.25 13.86
C VAL A 16 78.34 11.91 14.16
N VAL A 17 78.28 13.24 14.16
CA VAL A 17 77.00 13.96 14.35
C VAL A 17 76.05 13.71 13.17
N GLY A 18 76.55 13.73 11.94
CA GLY A 18 75.77 13.37 10.74
C GLY A 18 75.24 11.94 10.76
N ALA A 19 76.07 10.97 11.18
CA ALA A 19 75.66 9.57 11.36
C ALA A 19 74.60 9.41 12.47
N SER A 20 74.67 10.23 13.52
CA SER A 20 73.71 10.20 14.63
C SER A 20 72.32 10.71 14.21
N ILE A 21 72.27 11.79 13.43
CA ILE A 21 71.00 12.37 12.92
C ILE A 21 70.34 11.41 11.92
N THR A 22 71.11 10.83 11.00
CA THR A 22 70.60 9.87 10.02
C THR A 22 70.10 8.58 10.67
N PHE A 23 70.78 8.09 11.72
CA PHE A 23 70.32 6.95 12.50
C PHE A 23 68.99 7.23 13.22
N TRP A 24 68.82 8.44 13.76
CA TRP A 24 67.58 8.84 14.43
C TRP A 24 66.41 8.97 13.45
N GLN A 25 66.62 9.61 12.30
CA GLN A 25 65.63 9.68 11.22
C GLN A 25 65.26 8.29 10.67
N ALA A 26 66.22 7.38 10.53
CA ALA A 26 65.95 6.00 10.12
C ALA A 26 65.10 5.23 11.16
N ARG A 27 65.27 5.54 12.45
CA ARG A 27 64.50 4.93 13.53
C ARG A 27 63.07 5.48 13.59
N GLU A 28 62.88 6.78 13.39
CA GLU A 28 61.56 7.41 13.26
C GLU A 28 60.82 6.92 12.01
N ALA A 29 61.51 6.81 10.87
CA ALA A 29 60.94 6.27 9.64
C ALA A 29 60.48 4.81 9.79
N LYS A 30 61.20 3.98 10.56
CA LYS A 30 60.74 2.63 10.89
C LYS A 30 59.51 2.63 11.80
N LYS A 31 59.41 3.59 12.72
CA LYS A 31 58.27 3.71 13.64
C LYS A 31 57.01 4.22 12.94
N SER A 32 57.15 5.17 12.02
CA SER A 32 56.05 5.67 11.19
C SER A 32 55.56 4.61 10.20
N ARG A 33 56.46 3.80 9.63
CA ARG A 33 56.08 2.68 8.74
C ARG A 33 55.24 1.63 9.46
N ARG A 34 55.61 1.26 10.69
CA ARG A 34 54.82 0.34 11.53
C ARG A 34 53.46 0.92 11.89
N ALA A 35 53.40 2.19 12.29
CA ALA A 35 52.13 2.84 12.59
C ALA A 35 51.20 2.91 11.36
N ALA A 36 51.76 3.13 10.16
CA ALA A 36 51.00 3.10 8.91
C ALA A 36 50.53 1.69 8.53
N GLU A 37 51.35 0.66 8.77
CA GLU A 37 50.99 -0.75 8.56
C GLU A 37 49.87 -1.20 9.52
N ASP A 38 49.96 -0.83 10.81
CA ASP A 38 48.94 -1.11 11.81
C ASP A 38 47.63 -0.37 11.48
N GLN A 39 47.72 0.88 11.01
CA GLN A 39 46.56 1.67 10.61
C GLN A 39 45.90 1.09 9.35
N ALA A 40 46.68 0.63 8.36
CA ALA A 40 46.16 -0.06 7.17
C ALA A 40 45.52 -1.41 7.51
N GLY A 41 46.04 -2.12 8.52
CA GLY A 41 45.41 -3.33 9.06
C GLY A 41 44.06 -3.04 9.72
N SER A 42 44.01 -2.03 10.58
CA SER A 42 42.78 -1.61 11.25
C SER A 42 41.71 -1.08 10.28
N SER A 43 42.10 -0.37 9.21
CA SER A 43 41.18 0.12 8.19
C SER A 43 40.59 -1.01 7.34
N ARG A 44 41.35 -2.09 7.09
CA ARG A 44 40.83 -3.27 6.39
C ARG A 44 39.81 -4.03 7.23
N VAL A 45 40.07 -4.20 8.53
CA VAL A 45 39.12 -4.83 9.45
C VAL A 45 37.85 -3.98 9.59
N ALA A 46 37.98 -2.66 9.65
CA ALA A 46 36.85 -1.74 9.67
C ALA A 46 36.04 -1.77 8.35
N ALA A 47 36.71 -1.88 7.19
CA ALA A 47 36.04 -2.00 5.90
C ALA A 47 35.23 -3.30 5.78
N ILE A 48 35.81 -4.44 6.19
CA ILE A 48 35.11 -5.74 6.19
C ILE A 48 33.92 -5.73 7.16
N ALA A 49 34.07 -5.12 8.33
CA ALA A 49 32.98 -4.95 9.29
C ALA A 49 31.87 -4.04 8.75
N ALA A 50 32.22 -2.96 8.06
CA ALA A 50 31.27 -2.05 7.42
C ALA A 50 30.53 -2.71 6.24
N GLU A 51 31.21 -3.53 5.43
CA GLU A 51 30.59 -4.33 4.37
C GLU A 51 29.60 -5.36 4.95
N GLY A 52 29.96 -6.02 6.05
CA GLY A 52 29.06 -6.93 6.77
C GLY A 52 27.82 -6.21 7.32
N GLN A 53 27.98 -5.02 7.88
CA GLN A 53 26.86 -4.19 8.35
C GLN A 53 25.98 -3.70 7.19
N ALA A 54 26.58 -3.33 6.05
CA ALA A 54 25.83 -2.92 4.86
C ALA A 54 25.01 -4.07 4.25
N ALA A 55 25.55 -5.30 4.25
CA ALA A 55 24.83 -6.49 3.79
C ALA A 55 23.61 -6.80 4.68
N ILE A 56 23.80 -6.78 6.01
CA ILE A 56 22.72 -6.99 6.99
C ILE A 56 21.66 -5.87 6.87
N ALA A 57 22.09 -4.61 6.73
CA ALA A 57 21.18 -3.48 6.54
C ALA A 57 20.35 -3.63 5.24
N LYS A 58 20.95 -4.13 4.16
CA LYS A 58 20.24 -4.39 2.91
C LYS A 58 19.21 -5.51 3.07
N GLU A 59 19.58 -6.60 3.74
CA GLU A 59 18.66 -7.70 4.02
C GLU A 59 17.46 -7.24 4.88
N HIS A 60 17.70 -6.43 5.92
CA HIS A 60 16.62 -5.84 6.71
C HIS A 60 15.73 -4.89 5.90
N LEU A 61 16.29 -4.13 4.96
CA LEU A 61 15.51 -3.27 4.07
C LEU A 61 14.64 -4.07 3.11
N ASP A 62 15.16 -5.16 2.56
CA ASP A 62 14.42 -6.02 1.64
C ASP A 62 13.31 -6.78 2.38
N LEU A 63 13.57 -7.25 3.60
CA LEU A 63 12.55 -7.84 4.48
C LEU A 63 11.47 -6.82 4.86
N ALA A 64 11.85 -5.60 5.25
CA ALA A 64 10.90 -4.54 5.58
C ALA A 64 10.04 -4.12 4.36
N ARG A 65 10.59 -4.18 3.14
CA ARG A 65 9.83 -3.96 1.91
C ARG A 65 8.83 -5.09 1.65
N ALA A 66 9.25 -6.34 1.82
CA ALA A 66 8.37 -7.49 1.67
C ALA A 66 7.21 -7.43 2.69
N GLU A 67 7.49 -7.15 3.96
CA GLU A 67 6.45 -7.00 4.98
C GLU A 67 5.46 -5.87 4.68
N ARG A 68 5.94 -4.73 4.15
CA ARG A 68 5.04 -3.63 3.75
C ARG A 68 4.13 -4.04 2.60
N ALA A 69 4.68 -4.69 1.58
CA ALA A 69 3.88 -5.16 0.44
C ALA A 69 2.82 -6.19 0.88
N ASP A 70 3.13 -7.06 1.83
CA ASP A 70 2.17 -8.03 2.35
C ASP A 70 1.09 -7.36 3.21
N ARG A 71 1.43 -6.35 4.02
CA ARG A 71 0.44 -5.55 4.75
C ARG A 71 -0.50 -4.82 3.79
N GLU A 72 0.05 -4.17 2.75
CA GLU A 72 -0.75 -3.48 1.74
C GLU A 72 -1.73 -4.43 1.03
N ARG A 73 -1.30 -5.66 0.70
CA ARG A 73 -2.20 -6.69 0.13
C ARG A 73 -3.28 -7.13 1.10
N LEU A 74 -2.98 -7.24 2.40
CA LEU A 74 -3.97 -7.59 3.42
C LEU A 74 -4.99 -6.48 3.61
N ASP A 75 -4.54 -5.23 3.72
CA ASP A 75 -5.41 -4.05 3.84
C ASP A 75 -6.32 -3.92 2.61
N GLU A 76 -5.78 -4.16 1.40
CA GLU A 76 -6.57 -4.18 0.17
C GLU A 76 -7.64 -5.28 0.19
N ARG A 77 -7.28 -6.50 0.61
CA ARG A 77 -8.23 -7.63 0.74
C ARG A 77 -9.33 -7.34 1.75
N GLU A 78 -8.98 -6.80 2.92
CA GLU A 78 -9.95 -6.47 3.96
C GLU A 78 -10.94 -5.41 3.46
N ALA A 79 -10.44 -4.36 2.79
CA ALA A 79 -11.29 -3.34 2.21
C ALA A 79 -12.24 -3.89 1.12
N VAL A 80 -11.77 -4.83 0.29
CA VAL A 80 -12.62 -5.50 -0.71
C VAL A 80 -13.71 -6.35 -0.05
N VAL A 81 -13.38 -7.13 0.99
CA VAL A 81 -14.34 -7.97 1.70
C VAL A 81 -15.39 -7.12 2.42
N ASP A 82 -14.96 -6.05 3.10
CA ASP A 82 -15.86 -5.13 3.78
C ASP A 82 -16.81 -4.44 2.79
N LEU A 83 -16.29 -4.01 1.65
CA LEU A 83 -17.11 -3.44 0.59
C LEU A 83 -18.11 -4.46 0.04
N LEU A 84 -17.70 -5.68 -0.29
CA LEU A 84 -18.60 -6.70 -0.83
C LEU A 84 -19.74 -7.02 0.15
N ARG A 85 -19.41 -7.18 1.43
CA ARG A 85 -20.40 -7.42 2.48
C ARG A 85 -21.44 -6.30 2.58
N THR A 86 -20.97 -5.05 2.65
CA THR A 86 -21.87 -3.88 2.75
C THR A 86 -22.66 -3.66 1.46
N ALA A 87 -22.06 -3.93 0.29
CA ALA A 87 -22.71 -3.83 -1.01
C ALA A 87 -23.86 -4.82 -1.17
N LEU A 88 -23.64 -6.09 -0.82
CA LEU A 88 -24.66 -7.13 -0.88
C LEU A 88 -25.82 -6.83 0.09
N HIS A 89 -25.50 -6.38 1.30
CA HIS A 89 -26.51 -5.97 2.27
C HIS A 89 -27.35 -4.79 1.76
N TYR A 90 -26.68 -3.75 1.24
CA TYR A 90 -27.34 -2.59 0.63
C TYR A 90 -28.22 -3.00 -0.55
N ALA A 91 -27.73 -3.83 -1.47
CA ALA A 91 -28.48 -4.26 -2.65
C ALA A 91 -29.79 -4.98 -2.25
N GLY A 92 -29.75 -5.86 -1.25
CA GLY A 92 -30.94 -6.53 -0.73
C GLY A 92 -31.95 -5.56 -0.11
N ILE A 93 -31.48 -4.60 0.69
CA ILE A 93 -32.37 -3.59 1.29
C ILE A 93 -32.93 -2.65 0.22
N PHE A 94 -32.14 -2.26 -0.77
CA PHE A 94 -32.56 -1.43 -1.88
C PHE A 94 -33.67 -2.08 -2.70
N GLU A 95 -33.54 -3.37 -3.01
CA GLU A 95 -34.62 -4.13 -3.66
C GLU A 95 -35.90 -4.17 -2.81
N GLY A 96 -35.75 -4.38 -1.50
CA GLY A 96 -36.84 -4.28 -0.53
C GLY A 96 -37.54 -2.92 -0.52
N LEU A 97 -36.76 -1.84 -0.56
CA LEU A 97 -37.28 -0.48 -0.64
C LEU A 97 -38.09 -0.27 -1.92
N LEU A 98 -37.61 -0.72 -3.07
CA LEU A 98 -38.31 -0.54 -4.35
C LEU A 98 -39.66 -1.26 -4.35
N MET A 99 -39.74 -2.46 -3.77
CA MET A 99 -41.00 -3.17 -3.58
C MET A 99 -41.95 -2.40 -2.66
N PHE A 100 -41.44 -1.86 -1.56
CA PHE A 100 -42.20 -1.04 -0.61
C PHE A 100 -42.76 0.24 -1.26
N LEU A 101 -41.92 0.98 -1.99
CA LEU A 101 -42.31 2.21 -2.70
C LEU A 101 -43.35 1.95 -3.80
N GLY A 102 -43.36 0.75 -4.39
CA GLY A 102 -44.38 0.34 -5.35
C GLY A 102 -45.79 0.27 -4.77
N VAL A 103 -45.91 0.09 -3.45
CA VAL A 103 -47.19 -0.11 -2.76
C VAL A 103 -47.58 1.09 -1.90
N VAL A 104 -46.64 1.70 -1.20
CA VAL A 104 -46.93 2.83 -0.29
C VAL A 104 -46.94 4.14 -1.04
N SER A 105 -48.04 4.89 -0.92
CA SER A 105 -48.29 6.13 -1.69
C SER A 105 -47.97 7.41 -0.93
N ASP A 106 -48.08 7.39 0.40
CA ASP A 106 -47.88 8.57 1.23
C ASP A 106 -46.39 8.76 1.55
N THR A 107 -45.84 9.89 1.11
CA THR A 107 -44.46 10.30 1.40
C THR A 107 -44.15 10.40 2.89
N VAL A 108 -45.14 10.74 3.73
CA VAL A 108 -44.97 10.80 5.19
C VAL A 108 -44.88 9.39 5.78
N GLU A 109 -45.71 8.47 5.29
CA GLU A 109 -45.64 7.06 5.67
C GLU A 109 -44.33 6.42 5.20
N GLN A 110 -43.88 6.74 3.99
CA GLN A 110 -42.58 6.30 3.48
C GLN A 110 -41.43 6.78 4.36
N ALA A 111 -41.38 8.09 4.65
CA ALA A 111 -40.29 8.70 5.41
C ALA A 111 -40.23 8.22 6.87
N ASN A 112 -41.35 7.83 7.46
CA ASN A 112 -41.42 7.30 8.82
C ASN A 112 -41.41 5.76 8.88
N SER A 113 -41.19 5.09 7.76
CA SER A 113 -41.16 3.63 7.71
C SER A 113 -39.81 3.07 8.14
N GLN A 114 -39.85 1.95 8.87
CA GLN A 114 -38.64 1.20 9.22
C GLN A 114 -37.85 0.75 7.99
N THR A 115 -38.54 0.49 6.87
CA THR A 115 -37.92 0.11 5.60
C THR A 115 -37.05 1.24 5.04
N PHE A 116 -37.55 2.48 5.06
CA PHE A 116 -36.80 3.63 4.58
C PHE A 116 -35.61 3.96 5.50
N ASP A 117 -35.80 3.86 6.83
CA ASP A 117 -34.72 4.03 7.80
C ASP A 117 -33.61 2.98 7.62
N ALA A 118 -33.98 1.71 7.44
CA ALA A 118 -33.03 0.63 7.17
C ALA A 118 -32.27 0.87 5.86
N TYR A 119 -32.95 1.35 4.83
CA TYR A 119 -32.31 1.76 3.57
C TYR A 119 -31.28 2.87 3.77
N LEU A 120 -31.65 3.95 4.47
CA LEU A 120 -30.72 5.06 4.70
C LEU A 120 -29.52 4.63 5.56
N ALA A 121 -29.72 3.75 6.53
CA ALA A 121 -28.63 3.19 7.33
C ALA A 121 -27.67 2.36 6.45
N ALA A 122 -28.20 1.42 5.68
CA ALA A 122 -27.42 0.59 4.78
C ALA A 122 -26.68 1.41 3.71
N LYS A 123 -27.33 2.45 3.17
CA LYS A 123 -26.71 3.37 2.20
C LYS A 123 -25.49 4.07 2.81
N ARG A 124 -25.61 4.60 4.05
CA ARG A 124 -24.49 5.27 4.73
C ARG A 124 -23.31 4.33 4.99
N GLU A 125 -23.59 3.10 5.43
CA GLU A 125 -22.55 2.10 5.67
C GLU A 125 -21.84 1.73 4.37
N PHE A 126 -22.61 1.50 3.30
CA PHE A 126 -22.08 1.22 1.98
C PHE A 126 -21.26 2.40 1.42
N ASP A 127 -21.75 3.64 1.50
CA ASP A 127 -21.04 4.84 1.05
C ASP A 127 -19.70 4.98 1.79
N ARG A 128 -19.68 4.70 3.10
CA ARG A 128 -18.46 4.68 3.90
C ARG A 128 -17.49 3.60 3.43
N ALA A 129 -17.95 2.37 3.23
CA ALA A 129 -17.12 1.27 2.72
C ALA A 129 -16.57 1.58 1.32
N MET A 130 -17.36 2.22 0.45
CA MET A 130 -16.94 2.65 -0.88
C MET A 130 -15.80 3.67 -0.84
N VAL A 131 -15.83 4.62 0.10
CA VAL A 131 -14.75 5.60 0.29
C VAL A 131 -13.48 4.91 0.78
N LEU A 132 -13.58 4.01 1.76
CA LEU A 132 -12.43 3.25 2.27
C LEU A 132 -11.82 2.38 1.19
N ALA A 133 -12.65 1.66 0.43
CA ALA A 133 -12.22 0.81 -0.67
C ALA A 133 -11.48 1.61 -1.76
N ARG A 134 -11.90 2.84 -2.09
CA ARG A 134 -11.19 3.68 -3.08
C ARG A 134 -9.78 4.09 -2.64
N LEU A 135 -9.56 4.21 -1.33
CA LEU A 135 -8.27 4.56 -0.74
C LEU A 135 -7.36 3.34 -0.64
N ALA A 136 -7.91 2.19 -0.24
CA ALA A 136 -7.14 0.97 -0.02
C ALA A 136 -6.87 0.17 -1.29
N ILE A 137 -7.78 0.18 -2.27
CA ILE A 137 -7.65 -0.61 -3.49
C ILE A 137 -6.72 0.09 -4.48
N VAL A 138 -5.56 -0.53 -4.68
CA VAL A 138 -4.52 -0.08 -5.62
C VAL A 138 -4.64 -0.81 -6.95
N THR A 139 -5.17 -2.03 -6.95
CA THR A 139 -5.29 -2.87 -8.15
C THR A 139 -6.16 -2.20 -9.24
N PRO A 140 -5.63 -1.92 -10.44
CA PRO A 140 -6.35 -1.15 -11.47
C PRO A 140 -7.67 -1.77 -11.91
N SER A 141 -7.73 -3.09 -12.08
CA SER A 141 -8.96 -3.80 -12.48
C SER A 141 -10.06 -3.66 -11.44
N LEU A 142 -9.72 -3.73 -10.15
CA LEU A 142 -10.66 -3.52 -9.05
C LEU A 142 -11.13 -2.07 -8.99
N ARG A 143 -10.24 -1.10 -9.20
CA ARG A 143 -10.62 0.33 -9.26
C ARG A 143 -11.61 0.63 -10.38
N GLU A 144 -11.44 0.06 -11.56
CA GLU A 144 -12.39 0.21 -12.65
C GLU A 144 -13.78 -0.31 -12.24
N GLN A 145 -13.84 -1.47 -11.59
CA GLN A 145 -15.09 -2.05 -11.12
C GLN A 145 -15.74 -1.21 -10.00
N LEU A 146 -14.99 -0.57 -9.10
CA LEU A 146 -15.53 0.39 -8.13
C LEU A 146 -16.26 1.56 -8.81
N VAL A 147 -15.71 2.07 -9.92
CA VAL A 147 -16.34 3.13 -10.71
C VAL A 147 -17.65 2.64 -11.33
N ARG A 148 -17.67 1.41 -11.84
CA ARG A 148 -18.88 0.78 -12.39
C ARG A 148 -19.96 0.58 -11.33
N ILE A 149 -19.62 0.10 -10.12
CA ILE A 149 -20.56 0.02 -9.00
C ILE A 149 -21.15 1.39 -8.71
N LYS A 150 -20.31 2.42 -8.58
CA LYS A 150 -20.79 3.78 -8.29
C LYS A 150 -21.73 4.29 -9.39
N SER A 151 -21.38 4.08 -10.64
CA SER A 151 -22.22 4.48 -11.78
C SER A 151 -23.56 3.74 -11.80
N ALA A 152 -23.58 2.45 -11.47
CA ALA A 152 -24.81 1.67 -11.39
C ALA A 152 -25.74 2.19 -10.28
N LEU A 153 -25.17 2.61 -9.16
CA LEU A 153 -25.91 3.19 -8.04
C LEU A 153 -26.47 4.57 -8.35
N ASP A 154 -25.64 5.45 -8.92
CA ASP A 154 -26.08 6.79 -9.32
C ASP A 154 -27.22 6.69 -10.35
N ALA A 155 -27.18 5.68 -11.25
CA ALA A 155 -28.27 5.39 -12.17
C ALA A 155 -29.52 4.83 -11.46
N ALA A 156 -29.35 4.06 -10.38
CA ALA A 156 -30.43 3.46 -9.62
C ALA A 156 -31.20 4.46 -8.74
N GLU A 157 -30.61 5.61 -8.39
CA GLU A 157 -31.30 6.68 -7.65
C GLU A 157 -32.43 7.33 -8.47
N GLN A 158 -32.33 7.36 -9.80
CA GLN A 158 -33.34 7.96 -10.68
C GLN A 158 -34.71 7.23 -10.60
N PRO A 159 -34.78 5.89 -10.74
CA PRO A 159 -36.02 5.15 -10.50
C PRO A 159 -36.61 5.38 -9.11
N THR A 160 -35.79 5.48 -8.06
CA THR A 160 -36.28 5.75 -6.69
C THR A 160 -37.02 7.08 -6.61
N GLN A 161 -36.50 8.12 -7.28
CA GLN A 161 -37.18 9.41 -7.40
C GLN A 161 -38.49 9.29 -8.20
N ALA A 162 -38.50 8.50 -9.27
CA ALA A 162 -39.71 8.30 -10.09
C ALA A 162 -40.88 7.69 -9.28
N PHE A 163 -40.62 6.83 -8.30
CA PHE A 163 -41.67 6.32 -7.39
C PHE A 163 -42.35 7.41 -6.56
N SER A 164 -41.61 8.46 -6.19
CA SER A 164 -42.14 9.57 -5.39
C SER A 164 -43.00 10.55 -6.19
N SER A 165 -42.76 10.64 -7.51
CA SER A 165 -43.43 11.61 -8.40
C SER A 165 -44.46 10.99 -9.35
N CYS A 166 -44.61 9.65 -9.38
CA CYS A 166 -45.50 8.98 -10.31
C CYS A 166 -46.99 9.10 -9.93
N SER A 167 -47.87 9.12 -10.93
CA SER A 167 -49.32 9.01 -10.72
C SER A 167 -49.69 7.58 -10.34
N ARG A 168 -50.34 7.40 -9.19
CA ARG A 168 -50.73 6.09 -8.67
C ARG A 168 -52.14 5.69 -9.08
N ASP A 169 -52.40 4.39 -9.10
CA ASP A 169 -53.73 3.87 -9.41
C ASP A 169 -54.73 4.08 -8.25
N ALA A 170 -55.99 3.69 -8.46
CA ALA A 170 -57.04 3.81 -7.44
C ALA A 170 -56.79 2.98 -6.16
N ARG A 171 -55.82 2.06 -6.18
CA ARG A 171 -55.38 1.23 -5.05
C ARG A 171 -54.09 1.77 -4.41
N GLY A 172 -53.54 2.86 -4.93
CA GLY A 172 -52.30 3.47 -4.44
C GLY A 172 -51.02 2.85 -5.01
N HIS A 173 -51.11 1.96 -5.98
CA HIS A 173 -49.93 1.33 -6.59
C HIS A 173 -49.27 2.24 -7.62
N ALA A 174 -47.93 2.16 -7.68
CA ALA A 174 -47.15 2.80 -8.73
C ALA A 174 -47.45 2.17 -10.11
N PRO A 175 -47.28 2.91 -11.22
CA PRO A 175 -47.41 2.35 -12.56
C PRO A 175 -46.46 1.17 -12.75
N MET A 176 -46.93 0.13 -13.47
CA MET A 176 -46.14 -1.08 -13.73
C MET A 176 -44.76 -0.76 -14.33
N GLN A 177 -44.68 0.22 -15.22
CA GLN A 177 -43.40 0.62 -15.83
C GLN A 177 -42.39 1.11 -14.78
N VAL A 178 -42.82 1.92 -13.81
CA VAL A 178 -41.95 2.43 -12.73
C VAL A 178 -41.44 1.27 -11.86
N ILE A 179 -42.30 0.28 -11.62
CA ILE A 179 -41.92 -0.94 -10.89
C ILE A 179 -40.85 -1.73 -11.66
N LEU A 180 -41.05 -1.94 -12.97
CA LEU A 180 -40.10 -2.66 -13.82
C LEU A 180 -38.76 -1.92 -13.95
N ASP A 181 -38.79 -0.59 -14.06
CA ASP A 181 -37.59 0.24 -14.13
C ASP A 181 -36.80 0.16 -12.82
N GLY A 182 -37.48 0.20 -11.67
CA GLY A 182 -36.89 -0.02 -10.35
C GLY A 182 -36.23 -1.39 -10.23
N GLN A 183 -36.94 -2.46 -10.61
CA GLN A 183 -36.37 -3.82 -10.60
C GLN A 183 -35.16 -3.96 -11.52
N THR A 184 -35.20 -3.30 -12.69
CA THR A 184 -34.07 -3.29 -13.62
C THR A 184 -32.86 -2.63 -12.97
N ALA A 185 -33.04 -1.48 -12.31
CA ALA A 185 -31.97 -0.82 -11.59
C ALA A 185 -31.38 -1.65 -10.44
N ALA A 186 -32.22 -2.32 -9.64
CA ALA A 186 -31.75 -3.24 -8.60
C ALA A 186 -30.88 -4.36 -9.17
N ARG A 187 -31.29 -4.96 -10.29
CA ARG A 187 -30.51 -5.98 -11.00
C ARG A 187 -29.20 -5.45 -11.56
N THR A 188 -29.20 -4.22 -12.09
CA THR A 188 -27.96 -3.57 -12.58
C THR A 188 -26.96 -3.36 -11.44
N VAL A 189 -27.41 -2.92 -10.27
CA VAL A 189 -26.56 -2.78 -9.07
C VAL A 189 -26.01 -4.15 -8.65
N ALA A 190 -26.86 -5.17 -8.54
CA ALA A 190 -26.44 -6.52 -8.18
C ALA A 190 -25.41 -7.10 -9.17
N ALA A 191 -25.62 -6.91 -10.48
CA ALA A 191 -24.69 -7.34 -11.52
C ALA A 191 -23.34 -6.63 -11.43
N ALA A 192 -23.32 -5.32 -11.10
CA ALA A 192 -22.07 -4.59 -10.90
C ALA A 192 -21.29 -5.10 -9.66
N ILE A 193 -21.99 -5.44 -8.58
CA ILE A 193 -21.39 -6.03 -7.38
C ILE A 193 -20.82 -7.41 -7.68
N GLN A 194 -21.55 -8.26 -8.40
CA GLN A 194 -21.07 -9.58 -8.81
C GLN A 194 -19.83 -9.49 -9.72
N ALA A 195 -19.81 -8.57 -10.68
CA ALA A 195 -18.64 -8.35 -11.54
C ALA A 195 -17.40 -7.89 -10.75
N PHE A 196 -17.60 -7.10 -9.69
CA PHE A 196 -16.54 -6.73 -8.75
C PHE A 196 -16.04 -7.93 -7.95
N GLU A 197 -16.95 -8.75 -7.42
CA GLU A 197 -16.60 -9.99 -6.69
C GLU A 197 -15.77 -10.94 -7.55
N GLU A 198 -16.19 -11.22 -8.78
CA GLU A 198 -15.44 -12.05 -9.71
C GLU A 198 -14.04 -11.49 -10.01
N SER A 199 -13.94 -10.16 -10.12
CA SER A 199 -12.67 -9.48 -10.32
C SER A 199 -11.77 -9.56 -9.10
N ALA A 200 -12.33 -9.47 -7.89
CA ALA A 200 -11.63 -9.65 -6.62
C ALA A 200 -11.10 -11.09 -6.48
N ILE A 201 -11.92 -12.09 -6.78
CA ILE A 201 -11.51 -13.50 -6.77
C ILE A 201 -10.33 -13.73 -7.71
N ARG A 202 -10.40 -13.19 -8.94
CA ARG A 202 -9.29 -13.28 -9.91
C ARG A 202 -8.04 -12.55 -9.42
N ALA A 203 -8.19 -11.36 -8.82
CA ALA A 203 -7.06 -10.56 -8.34
C ALA A 203 -6.33 -11.20 -7.16
N PHE A 204 -7.06 -11.92 -6.29
CA PHE A 204 -6.48 -12.52 -5.08
C PHE A 204 -6.23 -14.02 -5.15
N SER A 205 -6.67 -14.68 -6.22
CA SER A 205 -6.34 -16.08 -6.44
C SER A 205 -4.83 -16.26 -6.58
N PRO A 206 -4.23 -17.23 -5.86
CA PRO A 206 -2.83 -17.55 -6.07
C PRO A 206 -2.65 -17.99 -7.52
N SER A 207 -1.81 -17.29 -8.28
CA SER A 207 -1.44 -17.71 -9.62
C SER A 207 -0.89 -19.15 -9.53
N LEU A 208 -1.57 -20.10 -10.17
CA LEU A 208 -1.09 -21.48 -10.31
C LEU A 208 0.23 -21.57 -11.11
N ALA A 209 0.74 -20.46 -11.66
CA ALA A 209 1.91 -20.43 -12.52
C ALA A 209 3.26 -20.51 -11.77
N THR A 210 3.31 -20.35 -10.45
CA THR A 210 4.58 -20.42 -9.68
C THR A 210 4.87 -21.80 -9.06
N GLN A 211 4.06 -22.83 -9.33
CA GLN A 211 4.33 -24.20 -8.84
C GLN A 211 5.06 -25.10 -9.86
N SER A 212 5.40 -24.60 -11.06
CA SER A 212 6.09 -25.40 -12.10
C SER A 212 7.59 -25.16 -12.22
N GLU A 213 8.21 -24.34 -11.37
CA GLU A 213 9.65 -24.12 -11.37
C GLU A 213 10.26 -24.43 -10.01
N THR A 214 10.33 -25.72 -9.71
CA THR A 214 11.42 -26.24 -8.87
C THR A 214 12.01 -27.45 -9.59
N PRO A 215 13.32 -27.44 -9.92
CA PRO A 215 13.99 -28.51 -10.67
C PRO A 215 14.09 -29.83 -9.88
#